data_AF-A0A6N8UVF5-F1
#
_entry.id   AF-A0A6N8UVF5-F1
#
_cell.length_a   1.000
_cell.length_b   1.000
_cell.length_c   1.000
_cell.angle_alpha   90.00
_cell.angle_beta   90.00
_cell.angle_gamma   90.00
#
_symmetry.space_group_name_H-M   'P 1'
#
loop_
_entity.id
_entity.type
_entity.pdbx_description
1 polymer ?
#
loop_
_entity_poly.entity_id
_entity_poly.type
_entity_poly.pdbx_seq_one_letter_code
_entity_poly.pdbx_strand_id
1 'polypeptide(L)' 'PYQPSESARDHQAAVPLFEALGDANSLDYEFQHKAIIDRFGRYPHRNAVLSRPSTPEEIAFLKTEGSSF' A
#
# COMPACT_ATOMS: atom_id res chain seq x y z
N PRO A 1 11.81 -5.17 -0.85
CA PRO A 1 11.52 -5.39 0.59
C PRO A 1 10.52 -4.40 1.18
N TYR A 2 10.46 -3.15 0.69
CA TYR A 2 9.60 -2.10 1.25
C TYR A 2 8.13 -2.16 0.80
N GLN A 3 7.87 -2.28 -0.51
CA GLN A 3 6.51 -2.28 -1.06
C GLN A 3 5.52 -3.30 -0.42
N PRO A 4 5.87 -4.56 -0.12
CA PRO A 4 4.92 -5.49 0.50
C PRO A 4 4.76 -5.30 2.02
N SER A 5 5.46 -4.33 2.63
CA SER A 5 5.39 -4.07 4.07
C SER A 5 4.06 -3.42 4.45
N GLU A 6 3.46 -3.83 5.57
CA GLU A 6 2.28 -3.16 6.15
C GLU A 6 2.69 -2.11 7.21
N SER A 7 3.88 -1.52 7.08
CA SER A 7 4.45 -0.55 8.02
C SER A 7 4.53 0.85 7.39
N ALA A 8 3.84 1.81 7.97
CA ALA A 8 3.89 3.21 7.52
C ALA A 8 5.32 3.79 7.58
N ARG A 9 6.12 3.37 8.57
CA ARG A 9 7.51 3.81 8.68
C ARG A 9 8.38 3.30 7.54
N ASP A 10 8.10 2.10 7.04
CA ASP A 10 8.86 1.50 5.96
C ASP A 10 8.62 2.28 4.67
N HIS A 11 7.37 2.65 4.40
CA HIS A 11 7.02 3.49 3.25
C HIS A 11 7.56 4.92 3.36
N GLN A 12 7.55 5.52 4.55
CA GLN A 12 8.19 6.81 4.79
C GLN A 12 9.70 6.77 4.50
N ALA A 13 10.38 5.68 4.89
CA ALA A 13 11.79 5.49 4.61
C ALA A 13 12.07 5.12 3.14
N ALA A 14 11.13 4.47 2.46
CA ALA A 14 11.28 4.02 1.09
C ALA A 14 11.14 5.16 0.07
N VAL A 15 10.24 6.12 0.28
CA VAL A 15 10.04 7.27 -0.65
C VAL A 15 11.37 7.91 -1.09
N PRO A 16 12.27 8.38 -0.20
CA PRO A 16 13.52 8.99 -0.64
C PRO A 16 14.47 8.03 -1.37
N LEU A 17 14.37 6.71 -1.11
CA LEU A 17 15.14 5.70 -1.83
C LEU A 17 14.63 5.52 -3.27
N PHE A 18 13.31 5.52 -3.47
CA PHE A 18 12.69 5.45 -4.79
C PHE A 18 12.86 6.75 -5.58
N GLU A 19 12.84 7.91 -4.91
CA GLU A 19 13.20 9.19 -5.52
C GLU A 19 14.64 9.18 -6.04
N ALA A 20 15.59 8.69 -5.22
CA ALA A 20 16.99 8.58 -5.61
C ALA A 20 17.25 7.57 -6.73
N LEU A 21 16.40 6.55 -6.86
CA LEU A 21 16.48 5.55 -7.93
C LEU A 21 16.17 6.16 -9.31
N GLY A 22 15.37 7.22 -9.36
CA GLY A 22 15.04 7.95 -10.59
C GLY A 22 14.09 7.20 -11.54
N ASP A 23 13.51 6.07 -11.12
CA ASP A 23 12.46 5.37 -11.87
C ASP A 23 11.08 5.87 -11.43
N ALA A 24 10.50 6.73 -12.26
CA ALA A 24 9.21 7.36 -12.00
C ALA A 24 8.07 6.34 -11.82
N ASN A 25 8.11 5.20 -12.51
CA ASN A 25 7.07 4.19 -12.37
C ASN A 25 7.14 3.54 -10.99
N SER A 26 8.33 3.11 -10.57
CA SER A 26 8.52 2.52 -9.24
C SER A 26 8.18 3.49 -8.12
N LEU A 27 8.51 4.78 -8.28
CA LEU A 27 8.16 5.82 -7.33
C LEU A 27 6.65 6.05 -7.24
N ASP A 28 5.94 6.07 -8.37
CA ASP A 28 4.47 6.18 -8.38
C ASP A 28 3.82 5.01 -7.64
N TYR A 29 4.28 3.78 -7.90
CA TYR A 29 3.83 2.62 -7.14
C TYR A 29 4.12 2.76 -5.65
N GLU A 30 5.29 3.22 -5.24
CA GLU A 30 5.60 3.45 -3.81
C GLU A 30 4.62 4.44 -3.17
N PHE A 31 4.25 5.52 -3.87
CA PHE A 31 3.23 6.45 -3.36
C PHE A 31 1.84 5.81 -3.25
N GLN A 32 1.45 4.96 -4.20
CA GLN A 32 0.19 4.22 -4.11
C GLN A 32 0.18 3.26 -2.90
N HIS A 33 1.25 2.50 -2.68
CA HIS A 33 1.38 1.61 -1.51
C HIS A 33 1.32 2.41 -0.20
N LYS A 34 2.08 3.51 -0.12
CA LYS A 34 2.07 4.41 1.03
C LYS A 34 0.68 4.95 1.32
N ALA A 35 -0.08 5.37 0.30
CA ALA A 35 -1.43 5.90 0.47
C ALA A 35 -2.40 4.86 1.06
N ILE A 36 -2.29 3.59 0.65
CA ILE A 36 -3.09 2.50 1.21
C ILE A 36 -2.73 2.28 2.68
N ILE A 37 -1.43 2.20 3.01
CA ILE A 37 -0.97 1.97 4.38
C ILE A 37 -1.26 3.16 5.28
N ASP A 38 -1.13 4.41 4.81
CA ASP A 38 -1.51 5.59 5.56
C ASP A 38 -3.02 5.60 5.88
N ARG A 39 -3.86 5.12 4.96
CA ARG A 39 -5.32 5.12 5.11
C ARG A 39 -5.84 3.98 5.97
N PHE A 40 -5.34 2.76 5.77
CA PHE A 40 -5.90 1.55 6.38
C PHE A 40 -4.97 0.87 7.39
N GLY A 41 -3.68 1.25 7.43
CA GLY A 41 -2.66 0.62 8.26
C GLY A 41 -2.26 -0.79 7.84
N ARG A 42 -2.80 -1.29 6.72
CA ARG A 42 -2.61 -2.64 6.17
C ARG A 42 -3.10 -2.68 4.72
N TYR A 43 -2.87 -3.80 4.02
CA TYR A 43 -3.41 -4.01 2.67
C TYR A 43 -4.77 -4.72 2.73
N PRO A 44 -5.89 -4.04 2.39
CA PRO A 44 -7.21 -4.64 2.50
C PRO A 44 -7.40 -5.90 1.64
N HIS A 45 -6.69 -5.99 0.50
CA HIS A 45 -6.79 -7.15 -0.39
C HIS A 45 -6.20 -8.43 0.23
N ARG A 46 -5.34 -8.29 1.26
CA ARG A 46 -4.77 -9.43 2.01
C ARG A 46 -5.69 -9.92 3.11
N ASN A 47 -6.75 -9.19 3.46
CA ASN A 47 -7.62 -9.52 4.59
C ASN A 47 -8.22 -10.93 4.46
N ALA A 48 -8.70 -11.31 3.27
CA ALA A 48 -9.30 -12.63 3.04
C ALA A 48 -8.30 -13.78 3.22
N VAL A 49 -7.09 -13.65 2.66
CA VAL A 49 -6.03 -14.67 2.74
C VAL A 49 -5.47 -14.78 4.16
N LEU A 50 -5.49 -13.68 4.92
CA LEU A 50 -5.03 -13.63 6.31
C LEU A 50 -6.15 -13.86 7.34
N SER A 51 -7.36 -14.21 6.91
CA SER A 51 -8.54 -14.42 7.76
C SER A 51 -8.87 -13.22 8.66
N ARG A 52 -8.66 -12.00 8.16
CA ARG A 52 -8.99 -10.74 8.84
C ARG A 52 -10.36 -10.24 8.37
N PRO A 53 -11.22 -9.72 9.26
CA PRO A 53 -12.43 -9.03 8.83
C PRO A 53 -12.08 -7.70 8.17
N SER A 54 -12.73 -7.42 7.03
CA SER A 54 -12.69 -6.11 6.37
C SER A 54 -13.76 -5.19 6.93
N THR A 55 -13.41 -3.92 7.11
CA THR A 55 -14.35 -2.83 7.42
C THR A 55 -15.19 -2.43 6.20
N PRO A 56 -16.32 -1.74 6.37
CA PRO A 56 -17.10 -1.23 5.24
C PRO A 56 -16.30 -0.34 4.28
N GLU A 57 -15.38 0.47 4.81
CA GLU A 57 -14.51 1.34 4.03
C GLU A 57 -13.49 0.56 3.21
N GLU A 58 -12.89 -0.47 3.81
CA GLU A 58 -12.00 -1.40 3.10
C GLU A 58 -12.76 -2.16 2.00
N ILE A 59 -14.00 -2.60 2.25
CA ILE A 59 -14.84 -3.26 1.24
C ILE A 59 -15.18 -2.32 0.09
N ALA A 60 -15.47 -1.05 0.38
CA ALA A 60 -15.72 -0.06 -0.66
C ALA A 60 -14.45 0.21 -1.48
N PHE A 61 -13.29 0.30 -0.83
CA PHE A 61 -11.99 0.46 -1.50
C PHE A 61 -11.65 -0.74 -2.39
N LEU A 62 -11.92 -1.97 -1.95
CA LEU A 62 -11.69 -3.18 -2.76
C LEU A 62 -12.50 -3.26 -4.07
N LYS A 63 -13.46 -2.36 -4.27
CA LYS A 63 -14.25 -2.25 -5.52
C LYS A 63 -13.66 -1.24 -6.51
N THR A 64 -12.66 -0.46 -6.12
CA THR A 64 -12.02 0.53 -7.01
C THR A 64 -10.84 -0.09 -7.74
N GLU A 65 -10.48 0.49 -8.89
CA GLU A 65 -9.20 0.19 -9.52
C GLU A 65 -8.04 0.60 -8.61
N GLY A 66 -6.91 -0.10 -8.72
CA GLY A 66 -5.75 0.10 -7.86
C GLY A 66 -5.95 -0.32 -6.40
N SER A 67 -6.91 -1.19 -6.12
CA SER A 67 -7.12 -1.75 -4.78
C SER A 67 -6.26 -2.98 -4.47
N SER A 68 -5.55 -3.49 -5.48
CA SER A 68 -4.64 -4.64 -5.39
C SER A 68 -3.48 -4.49 -6.36
N PHE A 69 -2.26 -4.70 -5.87
CA PHE A 69 -1.02 -4.85 -6.64
C PHE A 69 -0.10 -5.84 -5.92
#